data_AF-A0A6B3EYZ2-F1
#
_entry.id   AF-A0A6B3EYZ2-F1
#
_cell.length_a   1.000
_cell.length_b   1.000
_cell.length_c   1.000
_cell.angle_alpha   90.00
_cell.angle_beta   90.00
_cell.angle_gamma   90.00
#
_symmetry.space_group_name_H-M   'P 1'
#
loop_
_entity.id
_entity.type
_entity.pdbx_description
1 polymer ?
#
loop_
_entity_poly.entity_id
_entity_poly.type
_entity_poly.pdbx_seq_one_letter_code
_entity_poly.pdbx_strand_id
1 'polypeptide(L)'
;MTDAPADRDHGVAYLAQSLLSDPARLRGYLGQAPMTDAALWAAYALHRLTGDADGTRAVYEALGRPRVEVDGLDEELRGAIVHEYADRCERRSDPRWRVEALCTDPPVRPDEEGQLHRVMAALTAAGPVPEPPVPCGEHNHQGGGTYHVIGWGESEVWVSTLGRFVTGAATDVAARNALASAGFRWIDETTGAIRVTGLCVYCFGEREPVSVDTLLFYWQD
;
A
#
# COMPACT_ATOMS: atom_id res chain seq x y z
N MET A 1 13.61 25.79 -30.47
CA MET A 1 12.45 25.24 -29.72
C MET A 1 13.01 24.06 -28.93
N THR A 2 13.20 24.26 -27.65
CA THR A 2 13.90 23.37 -26.71
C THR A 2 12.98 22.24 -26.29
N ASP A 3 13.31 21.03 -26.75
CA ASP A 3 12.65 19.79 -26.35
C ASP A 3 13.55 19.08 -25.32
N ALA A 4 13.16 19.12 -24.05
CA ALA A 4 13.53 18.22 -22.97
C ALA A 4 12.72 18.58 -21.70
N PRO A 5 12.32 17.62 -20.84
CA PRO A 5 12.79 16.23 -20.74
C PRO A 5 11.64 15.22 -20.65
N ALA A 6 11.22 14.64 -21.77
CA ALA A 6 10.45 13.40 -21.73
C ALA A 6 11.44 12.23 -21.66
N ASP A 7 11.35 11.46 -20.57
CA ASP A 7 11.79 10.05 -20.50
C ASP A 7 13.27 9.73 -20.16
N ARG A 8 13.73 10.17 -18.98
CA ARG A 8 14.97 9.63 -18.37
C ARG A 8 14.75 8.34 -17.57
N ASP A 9 13.53 8.07 -17.10
CA ASP A 9 13.24 6.95 -16.21
C ASP A 9 13.00 5.62 -16.93
N HIS A 10 12.35 5.59 -18.11
CA HIS A 10 12.15 4.32 -18.79
C HIS A 10 13.46 3.75 -19.37
N GLY A 11 14.41 4.60 -19.78
CA GLY A 11 15.72 4.15 -20.29
C GLY A 11 16.58 3.47 -19.22
N VAL A 12 16.53 3.96 -17.98
CA VAL A 12 17.25 3.40 -16.83
C VAL A 12 16.58 2.13 -16.32
N ALA A 13 15.24 2.11 -16.22
CA ALA A 13 14.48 0.92 -15.85
C ALA A 13 14.65 -0.22 -16.89
N TYR A 14 14.65 0.11 -18.19
CA TYR A 14 14.91 -0.86 -19.25
C TYR A 14 16.35 -1.39 -19.23
N LEU A 15 17.35 -0.54 -18.95
CA LEU A 15 18.74 -0.98 -18.80
C LEU A 15 18.89 -1.94 -17.62
N ALA A 16 18.39 -1.60 -16.42
CA ALA A 16 18.42 -2.50 -15.26
C ALA A 16 17.67 -3.83 -15.54
N GLN A 17 16.52 -3.76 -16.22
CA GLN A 17 15.75 -4.94 -16.63
C GLN A 17 16.52 -5.80 -17.66
N SER A 18 17.22 -5.19 -18.61
CA SER A 18 18.05 -5.90 -19.60
C SER A 18 19.29 -6.58 -19.01
N LEU A 19 19.65 -6.25 -17.76
CA LEU A 19 20.78 -6.82 -17.02
C LEU A 19 20.35 -7.90 -16.00
N LEU A 20 19.08 -8.34 -16.03
CA LEU A 20 18.51 -9.37 -15.15
C LEU A 20 19.13 -10.78 -15.29
N SER A 21 20.30 -10.93 -15.92
CA SER A 21 21.00 -12.20 -16.07
C SER A 21 22.44 -12.16 -15.58
N ASP A 22 22.94 -11.01 -15.12
CA ASP A 22 24.32 -10.85 -14.67
C ASP A 22 24.42 -10.05 -13.35
N PRO A 23 24.41 -10.74 -12.20
CA PRO A 23 24.56 -10.10 -10.88
C PRO A 23 25.87 -9.33 -10.71
N ALA A 24 26.97 -9.73 -11.37
CA ALA A 24 28.25 -9.05 -11.25
C ALA A 24 28.21 -7.68 -11.95
N ARG A 25 27.58 -7.63 -13.13
CA ARG A 25 27.38 -6.38 -13.87
C ARG A 25 26.44 -5.40 -13.15
N LEU A 26 25.39 -5.90 -12.50
CA LEU A 26 24.51 -5.07 -11.66
C LEU A 26 25.25 -4.47 -10.46
N ARG A 27 26.09 -5.25 -9.77
CA ARG A 27 26.94 -4.73 -8.68
C ARG A 27 27.93 -3.66 -9.16
N GLY A 28 28.53 -3.84 -10.34
CA GLY A 28 29.39 -2.84 -10.96
C GLY A 28 28.64 -1.54 -11.29
N TYR A 29 27.40 -1.64 -11.76
CA TYR A 29 26.56 -0.48 -12.06
C TYR A 29 26.14 0.29 -10.81
N LEU A 30 25.83 -0.40 -9.70
CA LEU A 30 25.45 0.25 -8.44
C LEU A 30 26.49 1.28 -7.97
N GLY A 31 27.78 0.96 -8.08
CA GLY A 31 28.87 1.88 -7.70
C GLY A 31 29.06 3.08 -8.64
N GLN A 32 28.41 3.09 -9.80
CA GLN A 32 28.52 4.12 -10.84
C GLN A 32 27.17 4.74 -11.21
N ALA A 33 26.11 4.41 -10.48
CA ALA A 33 24.76 4.83 -10.80
C ALA A 33 24.68 6.37 -10.76
N PRO A 34 24.20 7.02 -11.83
CA PRO A 34 24.23 8.47 -11.95
C PRO A 34 23.19 9.18 -11.07
N MET A 35 22.18 8.44 -10.59
CA MET A 35 21.04 8.94 -9.82
C MET A 35 20.58 7.88 -8.81
N THR A 36 19.95 8.32 -7.73
CA THR A 36 19.39 7.44 -6.69
C THR A 36 18.40 6.43 -7.28
N ASP A 37 17.50 6.85 -8.15
CA ASP A 37 16.49 5.97 -8.75
C ASP A 37 17.13 4.86 -9.60
N ALA A 38 18.23 5.18 -10.29
CA ALA A 38 19.01 4.21 -11.05
C ALA A 38 19.66 3.17 -10.12
N ALA A 39 20.20 3.61 -8.98
CA ALA A 39 20.76 2.73 -7.97
C ALA A 39 19.68 1.84 -7.35
N LEU A 40 18.49 2.37 -7.06
CA LEU A 40 17.37 1.61 -6.50
C LEU A 40 16.81 0.58 -7.48
N TRP A 41 16.69 0.92 -8.76
CA TRP A 41 16.32 -0.05 -9.80
C TRP A 41 17.33 -1.19 -9.92
N ALA A 42 18.63 -0.88 -9.88
CA ALA A 42 19.67 -1.90 -9.90
C ALA A 42 19.69 -2.75 -8.63
N ALA A 43 19.43 -2.16 -7.46
CA ALA A 43 19.32 -2.87 -6.19
C ALA A 43 18.11 -3.82 -6.20
N TYR A 44 16.95 -3.35 -6.67
CA TYR A 44 15.76 -4.17 -6.82
C TYR A 44 15.97 -5.33 -7.82
N ALA A 45 16.58 -5.06 -8.97
CA ALA A 45 16.94 -6.08 -9.95
C ALA A 45 17.91 -7.12 -9.36
N LEU A 46 18.93 -6.69 -8.61
CA LEU A 46 19.87 -7.58 -7.95
C LEU A 46 19.18 -8.44 -6.88
N HIS A 47 18.28 -7.85 -6.09
CA HIS A 47 17.47 -8.57 -5.11
C HIS A 47 16.64 -9.66 -5.77
N ARG A 48 15.93 -9.32 -6.86
CA ARG A 48 15.12 -10.26 -7.66
C ARG A 48 15.92 -11.46 -8.18
N LEU A 49 17.21 -11.30 -8.44
CA LEU A 49 18.08 -12.38 -8.93
C LEU A 49 18.73 -13.22 -7.84
N THR A 50 19.01 -12.61 -6.69
CA THR A 50 19.87 -13.22 -5.67
C THR A 50 19.13 -13.58 -4.39
N GLY A 51 17.98 -12.95 -4.14
CA GLY A 51 17.26 -13.03 -2.86
C GLY A 51 18.03 -12.39 -1.69
N ASP A 52 19.12 -11.67 -1.95
CA ASP A 52 20.01 -11.11 -0.92
C ASP A 52 19.35 -9.89 -0.26
N ALA A 53 18.59 -10.13 0.81
CA ALA A 53 17.90 -9.08 1.55
C ALA A 53 18.87 -8.15 2.30
N ASP A 54 19.95 -8.71 2.88
CA ASP A 54 20.93 -7.94 3.63
C ASP A 54 21.73 -7.02 2.71
N GLY A 55 22.12 -7.51 1.52
CA GLY A 55 22.75 -6.71 0.48
C GLY A 55 21.85 -5.58 0.00
N THR A 56 20.57 -5.84 -0.26
CA THR A 56 19.60 -4.80 -0.64
C THR A 56 19.46 -3.75 0.47
N ARG A 57 19.33 -4.18 1.73
CA ARG A 57 19.24 -3.28 2.87
C ARG A 57 20.49 -2.42 3.00
N ALA A 58 21.69 -2.99 2.87
CA ALA A 58 22.94 -2.22 2.93
C ALA A 58 23.01 -1.13 1.85
N VAL A 59 22.55 -1.41 0.63
CA VAL A 59 22.45 -0.40 -0.44
C VAL A 59 21.42 0.68 -0.10
N TYR A 60 20.25 0.29 0.38
CA TYR A 60 19.19 1.23 0.78
C TYR A 60 19.65 2.18 1.89
N GLU A 61 20.35 1.64 2.91
CA GLU A 61 20.96 2.42 3.98
C GLU A 61 22.02 3.39 3.46
N ALA A 62 22.92 2.93 2.59
CA ALA A 62 23.98 3.76 2.01
C ALA A 62 23.43 4.91 1.14
N LEU A 63 22.26 4.73 0.54
CA LEU A 63 21.55 5.77 -0.21
C LEU A 63 20.75 6.74 0.69
N GLY A 64 20.78 6.54 2.02
CA GLY A 64 20.08 7.39 2.98
C GLY A 64 18.60 7.06 3.14
N ARG A 65 18.20 5.81 2.86
CA ARG A 65 16.81 5.33 2.93
C ARG A 65 15.82 6.20 2.14
N PRO A 66 16.05 6.41 0.82
CA PRO A 66 15.19 7.28 0.01
C PRO A 66 13.73 6.76 0.01
N ARG A 67 12.77 7.66 0.24
CA ARG A 67 11.33 7.36 0.22
C ARG A 67 10.60 8.31 -0.73
N VAL A 68 9.40 7.92 -1.15
CA VAL A 68 8.47 8.83 -1.85
C VAL A 68 7.71 9.61 -0.79
N GLU A 69 7.99 10.89 -0.64
CA GLU A 69 7.24 11.72 0.30
C GLU A 69 5.79 11.88 -0.16
N VAL A 70 4.84 11.58 0.74
CA VAL A 70 3.40 11.74 0.51
C VAL A 70 2.85 12.53 1.69
N ASP A 71 2.46 13.77 1.43
CA ASP A 71 1.97 14.69 2.46
C ASP A 71 0.77 14.08 3.20
N GLY A 72 0.85 14.05 4.52
CA GLY A 72 -0.21 13.53 5.40
C GLY A 72 -0.22 12.01 5.59
N LEU A 73 0.58 11.24 4.83
CA LEU A 73 0.64 9.79 4.97
C LEU A 73 1.60 9.39 6.12
N ASP A 74 1.04 9.01 7.27
CA ASP A 74 1.84 8.52 8.40
C ASP A 74 2.36 7.09 8.20
N GLU A 75 3.29 6.68 9.07
CA GLU A 75 3.99 5.40 9.01
C GLU A 75 3.06 4.17 9.18
N GLU A 76 1.94 4.28 9.90
CA GLU A 76 1.01 3.15 10.07
C GLU A 76 0.29 2.85 8.76
N LEU A 77 -0.26 3.89 8.11
CA LEU A 77 -0.89 3.78 6.79
C LEU A 77 0.12 3.38 5.72
N ARG A 78 1.30 4.00 5.75
CA ARG A 78 2.38 3.71 4.82
C ARG A 78 2.81 2.26 4.91
N GLY A 79 3.04 1.73 6.11
CA GLY A 79 3.43 0.34 6.31
C GLY A 79 2.40 -0.63 5.73
N ALA A 80 1.11 -0.41 6.00
CA ALA A 80 0.03 -1.22 5.45
C ALA A 80 0.01 -1.19 3.91
N ILE A 81 0.08 0.00 3.32
CA ILE A 81 0.00 0.20 1.87
C ILE A 81 1.24 -0.34 1.16
N VAL A 82 2.43 -0.03 1.65
CA VAL A 82 3.70 -0.46 1.02
C VAL A 82 3.80 -1.97 1.02
N HIS A 83 3.51 -2.62 2.14
CA HIS A 83 3.65 -4.06 2.23
C HIS A 83 2.55 -4.85 1.51
N GLU A 84 1.37 -4.25 1.29
CA GLU A 84 0.34 -4.86 0.45
C GLU A 84 0.65 -4.70 -1.05
N TYR A 85 1.00 -3.48 -1.47
CA TYR A 85 0.97 -3.14 -2.90
C TYR A 85 2.33 -3.13 -3.58
N ALA A 86 3.44 -2.91 -2.88
CA ALA A 86 4.72 -2.64 -3.54
C ALA A 86 5.27 -3.84 -4.34
N ASP A 87 5.01 -5.09 -3.93
CA ASP A 87 5.45 -6.27 -4.70
C ASP A 87 4.64 -6.46 -5.99
N ARG A 88 3.36 -6.06 -5.98
CA ARG A 88 2.42 -6.25 -7.08
C ARG A 88 2.20 -4.99 -7.92
N CYS A 89 2.84 -3.89 -7.54
CA CYS A 89 2.66 -2.62 -8.23
C CYS A 89 3.25 -2.68 -9.65
N GLU A 90 2.64 -1.91 -10.54
CA GLU A 90 2.96 -1.94 -11.97
C GLU A 90 4.36 -1.42 -12.26
N ARG A 91 4.93 -1.79 -13.42
CA ARG A 91 6.32 -1.47 -13.80
C ARG A 91 6.67 0.02 -13.69
N ARG A 92 5.67 0.90 -13.84
CA ARG A 92 5.84 2.37 -13.76
C ARG A 92 5.93 2.92 -12.34
N SER A 93 5.69 2.10 -11.32
CA SER A 93 5.84 2.52 -9.92
C SER A 93 7.28 2.90 -9.62
N ASP A 94 7.42 3.95 -8.84
CA ASP A 94 8.69 4.45 -8.33
C ASP A 94 9.45 3.32 -7.60
N PRO A 95 10.74 3.09 -7.91
CA PRO A 95 11.52 2.01 -7.30
C PRO A 95 11.65 2.16 -5.78
N ARG A 96 11.52 3.38 -5.24
CA ARG A 96 11.57 3.63 -3.79
C ARG A 96 10.51 2.82 -3.04
N TRP A 97 9.29 2.68 -3.56
CA TRP A 97 8.25 1.88 -2.93
C TRP A 97 8.62 0.40 -2.80
N ARG A 98 9.23 -0.17 -3.85
CA ARG A 98 9.64 -1.57 -3.85
C ARG A 98 10.80 -1.83 -2.91
N VAL A 99 11.81 -0.98 -2.96
CA VAL A 99 12.99 -1.13 -2.10
C VAL A 99 12.63 -0.86 -0.65
N GLU A 100 11.72 0.09 -0.37
CA GLU A 100 11.16 0.33 0.97
C GLU A 100 10.53 -0.96 1.52
N ALA A 101 9.59 -1.58 0.79
CA ALA A 101 8.93 -2.83 1.20
C ALA A 101 9.90 -4.00 1.48
N LEU A 102 11.02 -4.06 0.75
CA LEU A 102 12.05 -5.10 0.94
C LEU A 102 12.95 -4.82 2.15
N CYS A 103 13.10 -3.55 2.53
CA CYS A 103 14.05 -3.13 3.55
C CYS A 103 13.40 -2.87 4.91
N THR A 104 12.08 -2.65 4.96
CA THR A 104 11.29 -2.47 6.19
C THR A 104 10.60 -3.77 6.60
N ASP A 105 10.31 -3.89 7.90
CA ASP A 105 9.55 -5.02 8.41
C ASP A 105 8.06 -4.84 8.08
N PRO A 106 7.37 -5.90 7.60
CA PRO A 106 5.94 -5.84 7.36
C PRO A 106 5.17 -5.58 8.66
N PRO A 107 4.03 -4.87 8.59
CA PRO A 107 3.16 -4.74 9.74
C PRO A 107 2.70 -6.13 10.21
N VAL A 108 2.43 -6.25 11.51
CA VAL A 108 1.85 -7.48 12.06
C VAL A 108 0.50 -7.71 11.37
N ARG A 109 0.37 -8.86 10.70
CA ARG A 109 -0.90 -9.22 10.04
C ARG A 109 -2.00 -9.26 11.09
N PRO A 110 -3.15 -8.60 10.83
CA PRO A 110 -4.27 -8.67 11.75
C PRO A 110 -4.77 -10.12 11.86
N ASP A 111 -5.11 -10.52 13.08
CA ASP A 111 -6.03 -11.63 13.30
C ASP A 111 -7.40 -11.18 12.80
N GLU A 112 -7.72 -11.51 11.55
CA GLU A 112 -8.94 -11.03 10.88
C GLU A 112 -10.20 -11.46 11.64
N GLU A 113 -10.27 -12.72 12.09
CA GLU A 113 -11.40 -13.23 12.86
C GLU A 113 -11.54 -12.49 14.20
N GLY A 114 -10.44 -12.37 14.95
CA GLY A 114 -10.44 -11.62 16.21
C GLY A 114 -10.73 -10.13 16.01
N GLN A 115 -10.30 -9.55 14.89
CA GLN A 115 -10.60 -8.17 14.51
C GLN A 115 -12.10 -7.99 14.26
N LEU A 116 -12.69 -8.82 13.40
CA LEU A 116 -14.12 -8.78 13.10
C LEU A 116 -14.97 -9.01 14.35
N HIS A 117 -14.57 -9.93 15.22
CA HIS A 117 -15.24 -10.15 16.50
C HIS A 117 -15.26 -8.88 17.37
N ARG A 118 -14.12 -8.17 17.47
CA ARG A 118 -14.04 -6.90 18.21
C ARG A 118 -14.88 -5.79 17.57
N VAL A 119 -14.90 -5.69 16.23
CA VAL A 119 -15.75 -4.72 15.52
C VAL A 119 -17.22 -4.99 15.83
N MET A 120 -17.66 -6.24 15.67
CA MET A 120 -19.05 -6.64 15.92
C MET A 120 -19.46 -6.36 17.36
N ALA A 121 -18.60 -6.67 18.34
CA ALA A 121 -18.86 -6.36 19.74
C ALA A 121 -18.99 -4.85 20.00
N ALA A 122 -18.11 -4.03 19.42
CA ALA A 122 -18.14 -2.58 19.56
C ALA A 122 -19.39 -1.95 18.93
N LEU A 123 -19.77 -2.38 17.72
CA LEU A 123 -20.97 -1.91 17.03
C LEU A 123 -22.25 -2.33 17.75
N THR A 124 -22.31 -3.57 18.23
CA THR A 124 -23.44 -4.07 19.03
C THR A 124 -23.63 -3.25 20.31
N ALA A 125 -22.55 -2.85 20.97
CA ALA A 125 -22.62 -2.02 22.17
C ALA A 125 -23.03 -0.57 21.88
N ALA A 126 -22.90 -0.11 20.63
CA ALA A 126 -23.09 1.29 20.24
C ALA A 126 -24.50 1.63 19.75
N GLY A 127 -25.33 0.63 19.42
CA GLY A 127 -26.66 0.89 18.90
C GLY A 127 -27.32 -0.31 18.24
N PRO A 128 -27.69 -0.25 16.94
CA PRO A 128 -28.32 -1.36 16.24
C PRO A 128 -27.47 -2.64 16.26
N VAL A 129 -28.15 -3.77 16.11
CA VAL A 129 -27.48 -5.06 15.91
C VAL A 129 -26.81 -5.03 14.52
N PRO A 130 -25.47 -5.12 14.43
CA PRO A 130 -24.77 -5.18 13.15
C PRO A 130 -25.10 -6.47 12.41
N GLU A 131 -25.14 -6.41 11.09
CA GLU A 131 -25.21 -7.59 10.23
C GLU A 131 -23.88 -8.37 10.27
N PRO A 132 -23.88 -9.67 9.92
CA PRO A 132 -22.64 -10.43 9.80
C PRO A 132 -21.67 -9.76 8.82
N PRO A 133 -20.35 -9.75 9.10
CA PRO A 133 -19.36 -9.22 8.16
C PRO A 133 -19.35 -10.04 6.87
N VAL A 134 -19.36 -9.34 5.73
CA VAL A 134 -19.32 -9.94 4.39
C VAL A 134 -18.01 -9.50 3.71
N PRO A 135 -17.17 -10.42 3.19
CA PRO A 135 -16.00 -10.05 2.40
C PRO A 135 -16.40 -9.21 1.18
N CYS A 136 -15.59 -8.22 0.81
CA CYS A 136 -15.91 -7.30 -0.30
C CYS A 136 -16.24 -7.99 -1.64
N GLY A 137 -15.60 -9.12 -1.96
CA GLY A 137 -15.92 -9.88 -3.17
C GLY A 137 -17.33 -10.49 -3.16
N GLU A 138 -17.78 -10.97 -2.00
CA GLU A 138 -19.15 -11.47 -1.84
C GLU A 138 -20.16 -10.32 -1.86
N HIS A 139 -19.84 -9.22 -1.17
CA HIS A 139 -20.66 -8.00 -1.15
C HIS A 139 -20.86 -7.42 -2.57
N ASN A 140 -19.81 -7.38 -3.39
CA ASN A 140 -19.88 -6.93 -4.78
C ASN A 140 -20.26 -8.06 -5.77
N HIS A 141 -20.55 -9.26 -5.28
CA HIS A 141 -20.91 -10.45 -6.05
C HIS A 141 -19.87 -10.97 -7.06
N GLN A 142 -18.63 -10.46 -7.01
CA GLN A 142 -17.49 -10.93 -7.79
C GLN A 142 -16.17 -10.38 -7.22
N GLY A 143 -15.05 -10.97 -7.63
CA GLY A 143 -13.74 -10.44 -7.34
C GLY A 143 -13.26 -10.66 -5.90
N GLY A 144 -12.32 -9.83 -5.46
CA GLY A 144 -11.73 -9.85 -4.13
C GLY A 144 -11.11 -8.51 -3.77
N GLY A 145 -10.58 -8.41 -2.55
CA GLY A 145 -10.10 -7.12 -2.06
C GLY A 145 -9.64 -7.14 -0.61
N THR A 146 -9.48 -5.95 -0.04
CA THR A 146 -8.80 -5.72 1.23
C THR A 146 -9.73 -5.30 2.35
N TYR A 147 -11.02 -5.65 2.28
CA TYR A 147 -11.99 -5.30 3.31
C TYR A 147 -13.19 -6.24 3.44
N HIS A 148 -13.87 -6.12 4.58
CA HIS A 148 -15.20 -6.65 4.85
C HIS A 148 -16.20 -5.50 5.02
N VAL A 149 -17.46 -5.74 4.67
CA VAL A 149 -18.59 -4.81 4.86
C VAL A 149 -19.49 -5.34 5.98
N ILE A 150 -19.90 -4.45 6.87
CA ILE A 150 -20.85 -4.72 7.95
C ILE A 150 -21.99 -3.70 7.84
N GLY A 151 -23.21 -4.18 7.60
CA GLY A 151 -24.39 -3.34 7.70
C GLY A 151 -24.64 -2.93 9.16
N TRP A 152 -24.88 -1.64 9.40
CA TRP A 152 -25.17 -1.10 10.73
C TRP A 152 -26.21 0.02 10.66
N GLY A 153 -27.48 -0.33 10.92
CA GLY A 153 -28.60 0.59 10.74
C GLY A 153 -28.91 0.79 9.25
N GLU A 154 -28.88 2.05 8.78
CA GLU A 154 -29.07 2.40 7.37
C GLU A 154 -27.75 2.68 6.65
N SER A 155 -26.62 2.33 7.26
CA SER A 155 -25.28 2.63 6.77
C SER A 155 -24.37 1.42 6.86
N GLU A 156 -23.20 1.52 6.23
CA GLU A 156 -22.21 0.45 6.18
C GLU A 156 -20.93 0.89 6.88
N VAL A 157 -20.33 -0.07 7.58
CA VAL A 157 -18.98 0.05 8.13
C VAL A 157 -18.08 -0.89 7.36
N TRP A 158 -16.99 -0.37 6.83
CA TRP A 158 -16.00 -1.12 6.09
C TRP A 158 -14.79 -1.36 6.97
N VAL A 159 -14.30 -2.60 7.01
CA VAL A 159 -13.21 -3.04 7.90
C VAL A 159 -12.08 -3.57 7.05
N SER A 160 -10.93 -2.88 7.06
CA SER A 160 -9.76 -3.27 6.27
C SER A 160 -9.13 -4.56 6.81
N THR A 161 -8.64 -5.40 5.91
CA THR A 161 -7.79 -6.56 6.22
C THR A 161 -6.31 -6.18 6.32
N LEU A 162 -5.94 -4.93 5.99
CA LEU A 162 -4.55 -4.46 6.04
C LEU A 162 -4.14 -3.92 7.42
N GLY A 163 -5.07 -3.89 8.37
CA GLY A 163 -4.85 -3.43 9.73
C GLY A 163 -6.15 -3.04 10.42
N ARG A 164 -6.04 -2.35 11.54
CA ARG A 164 -7.18 -1.89 12.36
C ARG A 164 -7.89 -0.65 11.79
N PHE A 165 -7.97 -0.54 10.47
CA PHE A 165 -8.57 0.60 9.78
C PHE A 165 -10.04 0.33 9.49
N VAL A 166 -10.89 1.32 9.76
CA VAL A 166 -12.33 1.26 9.51
C VAL A 166 -12.80 2.56 8.87
N THR A 167 -13.84 2.48 8.05
CA THR A 167 -14.54 3.66 7.50
C THR A 167 -16.05 3.42 7.44
N GLY A 168 -16.81 4.45 7.15
CA GLY A 168 -18.27 4.44 7.06
C GLY A 168 -18.82 5.84 6.82
N ALA A 169 -20.15 6.01 6.91
CA ALA A 169 -20.76 7.31 6.67
C ALA A 169 -20.30 8.36 7.71
N ALA A 170 -20.05 9.60 7.26
CA ALA A 170 -19.60 10.68 8.14
C ALA A 170 -20.62 11.02 9.25
N THR A 171 -21.89 10.67 9.04
CA THR A 171 -22.99 10.82 10.00
C THR A 171 -22.96 9.80 11.13
N ASP A 172 -22.20 8.70 11.00
CA ASP A 172 -22.20 7.58 11.94
C ASP A 172 -21.27 7.83 13.13
N VAL A 173 -21.47 8.96 13.81
CA VAL A 173 -20.66 9.40 14.96
C VAL A 173 -20.62 8.32 16.06
N ALA A 174 -21.71 7.59 16.26
CA ALA A 174 -21.77 6.52 17.25
C ALA A 174 -20.89 5.31 16.88
N ALA A 175 -20.91 4.83 15.63
CA ALA A 175 -19.99 3.77 15.19
C ALA A 175 -18.54 4.23 15.25
N ARG A 176 -18.25 5.44 14.75
CA ARG A 176 -16.91 6.02 14.80
C ARG A 176 -16.35 6.03 16.22
N ASN A 177 -17.12 6.54 17.19
CA ASN A 177 -16.68 6.63 18.57
C ASN A 177 -16.50 5.26 19.22
N ALA A 178 -17.41 4.31 18.94
CA ALA A 178 -17.33 2.97 19.48
C ALA A 178 -16.10 2.21 18.96
N LEU A 179 -15.84 2.28 17.66
CA LEU A 179 -14.69 1.62 17.03
C LEU A 179 -13.37 2.28 17.44
N ALA A 180 -13.32 3.61 17.50
CA ALA A 180 -12.16 4.32 18.04
C ALA A 180 -11.85 3.90 19.49
N SER A 181 -12.88 3.76 20.32
CA SER A 181 -12.75 3.29 21.71
C SER A 181 -12.29 1.83 21.80
N ALA A 182 -12.64 1.01 20.81
CA ALA A 182 -12.16 -0.36 20.66
C ALA A 182 -10.75 -0.45 20.02
N GLY A 183 -10.08 0.69 19.80
CA GLY A 183 -8.70 0.77 19.32
C GLY A 183 -8.56 0.75 17.80
N PHE A 184 -9.66 0.86 17.06
CA PHE A 184 -9.63 0.98 15.60
C PHE A 184 -9.36 2.41 15.18
N ARG A 185 -8.71 2.55 14.03
CA ARG A 185 -8.46 3.84 13.41
C ARG A 185 -9.53 4.12 12.37
N TRP A 186 -10.35 5.12 12.64
CA TRP A 186 -11.33 5.61 11.67
C TRP A 186 -10.63 6.43 10.58
N ILE A 187 -10.80 6.03 9.34
CA ILE A 187 -10.33 6.74 8.16
C ILE A 187 -11.44 7.71 7.73
N ASP A 188 -11.27 8.98 8.05
CA ASP A 188 -12.20 10.03 7.64
C ASP A 188 -11.93 10.50 6.20
N GLU A 189 -12.78 11.39 5.69
CA GLU A 189 -12.68 11.93 4.33
C GLU A 189 -11.32 12.60 4.06
N THR A 190 -10.78 13.32 5.04
CA THR A 190 -9.48 14.00 4.88
C THR A 190 -8.34 13.00 4.77
N THR A 191 -8.31 12.00 5.65
CA THR A 191 -7.29 10.95 5.64
C THR A 191 -7.45 10.04 4.41
N GLY A 192 -8.69 9.66 4.09
CA GLY A 192 -9.03 8.83 2.95
C GLY A 192 -8.63 9.47 1.63
N ALA A 193 -8.78 10.79 1.49
CA ALA A 193 -8.46 11.53 0.28
C ALA A 193 -6.96 11.74 0.01
N ILE A 194 -6.06 11.36 0.93
CA ILE A 194 -4.61 11.46 0.73
C ILE A 194 -4.22 10.64 -0.51
N ARG A 195 -3.63 11.29 -1.51
CA ARG A 195 -3.23 10.66 -2.78
C ARG A 195 -1.84 10.04 -2.65
N VAL A 196 -1.74 8.72 -2.78
CA VAL A 196 -0.47 8.00 -2.76
C VAL A 196 0.16 8.04 -4.15
N THR A 197 1.17 8.90 -4.30
CA THR A 197 1.84 9.15 -5.59
C THR A 197 2.97 8.15 -5.83
N GLY A 198 3.32 7.95 -7.11
CA GLY A 198 4.43 7.06 -7.51
C GLY A 198 4.18 5.57 -7.28
N LEU A 199 3.08 5.17 -6.65
CA LEU A 199 2.65 3.78 -6.49
C LEU A 199 1.56 3.47 -7.51
N CYS A 200 1.92 2.78 -8.60
CA CYS A 200 0.94 2.41 -9.62
C CYS A 200 0.26 1.10 -9.23
N VAL A 201 -0.91 1.20 -8.60
CA VAL A 201 -1.83 0.09 -8.37
C VAL A 201 -2.86 0.10 -9.50
N TYR A 202 -3.09 -1.05 -10.12
CA TYR A 202 -4.11 -1.17 -11.15
C TYR A 202 -5.49 -1.00 -10.49
N CYS A 203 -6.27 -0.02 -10.92
CA CYS A 203 -7.62 0.22 -10.41
C CYS A 203 -8.51 0.65 -11.57
N PHE A 204 -9.51 -0.17 -11.92
CA PHE A 204 -10.50 0.08 -12.99
C PHE A 204 -9.92 0.55 -14.34
N GLY A 205 -8.75 0.03 -14.73
CA GLY A 205 -8.11 0.38 -16.01
C GLY A 205 -7.35 1.71 -16.02
N GLU A 206 -7.37 2.46 -14.91
CA GLU A 206 -6.60 3.68 -14.74
C GLU A 206 -5.25 3.41 -14.08
N ARG A 207 -4.30 4.33 -14.34
CA ARG A 207 -2.90 4.26 -13.87
C ARG A 207 -2.52 5.50 -13.07
N GLU A 208 -3.53 6.16 -12.51
CA GLU A 208 -3.36 7.37 -11.72
C GLU A 208 -2.99 7.03 -10.27
N PRO A 209 -2.41 7.98 -9.51
CA PRO A 209 -2.29 7.85 -8.06
C PRO A 209 -3.62 7.41 -7.45
N VAL A 210 -3.56 6.56 -6.42
CA VAL A 210 -4.75 6.05 -5.74
C VAL A 210 -4.79 6.65 -4.34
N SER A 211 -5.99 6.93 -3.83
CA SER A 211 -6.17 7.50 -2.50
C SER A 211 -6.09 6.43 -1.40
N VAL A 212 -5.82 6.86 -0.16
CA VAL A 212 -5.70 5.95 1.00
C VAL A 212 -6.97 5.13 1.21
N ASP A 213 -8.16 5.73 1.04
CA ASP A 213 -9.43 4.99 1.15
C ASP A 213 -9.49 3.81 0.16
N THR A 214 -9.14 4.05 -1.10
CA THR A 214 -9.18 3.06 -2.17
C THR A 214 -8.14 1.97 -1.96
N LEU A 215 -6.98 2.29 -1.36
CA LEU A 215 -5.95 1.30 -1.04
C LEU A 215 -6.30 0.48 0.22
N LEU A 216 -6.90 1.09 1.24
CA LEU A 216 -7.29 0.36 2.44
C LEU A 216 -8.56 -0.48 2.28
N PHE A 217 -9.44 -0.05 1.38
CA PHE A 217 -10.73 -0.67 1.08
C PHE A 217 -10.82 -0.99 -0.41
N TYR A 218 -9.77 -1.63 -0.92
CA TYR A 218 -9.64 -1.97 -2.33
C TYR A 218 -10.54 -3.14 -2.68
N TRP A 219 -11.17 -3.08 -3.85
CA TRP A 219 -11.87 -4.20 -4.49
C TRP A 219 -11.58 -4.20 -5.99
N GLN A 220 -11.45 -5.40 -6.55
CA GLN A 220 -11.29 -5.63 -7.99
C GLN A 220 -12.05 -6.90 -8.39
N ASP A 221 -12.60 -6.89 -9.60
CA ASP A 221 -13.37 -7.99 -10.22
C ASP A 221 -12.54 -9.19 -10.68
#